data_AF-K1UXP9-F1
#
_entry.id   AF-K1UXP9-F1
#
_cell.length_a   1.000
_cell.length_b   1.000
_cell.length_c   1.000
_cell.angle_alpha   90.00
_cell.angle_beta   90.00
_cell.angle_gamma   90.00
#
_symmetry.space_group_name_H-M   'P 1'
#
loop_
_entity.id
_entity.type
_entity.pdbx_description
1 polymer ?
#
loop_
_entity_poly.entity_id
_entity_poly.type
_entity_poly.pdbx_seq_one_letter_code
_entity_poly.pdbx_strand_id
1 'polypeptide(L)'
;MPPPSLKNIFTEIHSDLGIDFDMSVGELTDWARQGVLMLNTSLTVREGMAGSHRGKGWEILTDRIIELLNERDVPTAFILWGTNAKSKMPLITNPKHAVFTAAHPSPLSAYNGFFGCRHFSKVNEFLKSNGIEPIDWSIH
;
A
#
# COMPACT_ATOMS: atom_id res chain seq x y z
N MET A 1 -16.77 11.75 3.87
CA MET A 1 -16.90 10.44 3.18
C MET A 1 -15.57 10.10 2.53
N PRO A 2 -15.03 8.90 2.76
CA PRO A 2 -13.76 8.48 2.21
C PRO A 2 -13.82 8.38 0.68
N PRO A 3 -12.69 8.60 -0.01
CA PRO A 3 -12.60 8.41 -1.45
C PRO A 3 -12.98 6.98 -1.86
N PRO A 4 -13.49 6.75 -3.08
CA PRO A 4 -13.91 5.42 -3.53
C PRO A 4 -12.82 4.34 -3.41
N SER A 5 -11.55 4.71 -3.62
CA SER A 5 -10.44 3.76 -3.46
C SER A 5 -10.25 3.32 -2.01
N LEU A 6 -10.45 4.23 -1.05
CA LEU A 6 -10.35 3.90 0.37
C LEU A 6 -11.51 3.01 0.83
N LYS A 7 -12.73 3.23 0.30
CA LYS A 7 -13.86 2.33 0.53
C LYS A 7 -13.56 0.91 0.07
N ASN A 8 -12.95 0.75 -1.11
CA ASN A 8 -12.56 -0.56 -1.61
C ASN A 8 -11.47 -1.21 -0.75
N ILE A 9 -10.50 -0.42 -0.26
CA ILE A 9 -9.50 -0.89 0.70
C ILE A 9 -10.19 -1.46 1.95
N PHE A 10 -11.12 -0.73 2.56
CA PHE A 10 -11.85 -1.22 3.74
C PHE A 10 -12.70 -2.46 3.45
N THR A 11 -13.34 -2.53 2.28
CA THR A 11 -14.07 -3.74 1.87
C THR A 11 -13.14 -4.96 1.76
N GLU A 12 -11.94 -4.78 1.22
CA GLU A 12 -10.95 -5.87 1.14
C GLU A 12 -10.44 -6.26 2.54
N ILE A 13 -10.18 -5.31 3.43
CA ILE A 13 -9.76 -5.61 4.81
C ILE A 13 -10.85 -6.38 5.55
N HIS A 14 -12.12 -5.96 5.42
CA HIS A 14 -13.25 -6.69 6.01
C HIS A 14 -13.30 -8.13 5.47
N SER A 15 -13.19 -8.31 4.15
CA SER A 15 -13.19 -9.64 3.54
C SER A 15 -11.99 -10.50 3.95
N ASP A 16 -10.83 -9.88 4.23
CA ASP A 16 -9.59 -10.59 4.53
C ASP A 16 -9.45 -10.94 6.01
N LEU A 17 -9.79 -10.00 6.89
CA LEU A 17 -9.54 -10.04 8.34
C LEU A 17 -10.81 -9.97 9.20
N GLY A 18 -11.99 -9.73 8.62
CA GLY A 18 -13.24 -9.58 9.37
C GLY A 18 -13.35 -8.28 10.17
N ILE A 19 -12.53 -7.27 9.84
CA ILE A 19 -12.52 -5.98 10.52
C ILE A 19 -13.58 -5.06 9.89
N ASP A 20 -14.48 -4.54 10.71
CA ASP A 20 -15.46 -3.53 10.30
C ASP A 20 -14.90 -2.12 10.47
N PHE A 21 -15.23 -1.25 9.53
CA PHE A 21 -14.81 0.16 9.55
C PHE A 21 -16.02 1.08 9.59
N ASP A 22 -15.94 2.13 10.41
CA ASP A 22 -16.83 3.26 10.24
C ASP A 22 -16.45 4.01 8.95
N MET A 23 -17.34 3.96 7.97
CA MET A 23 -17.19 4.61 6.67
C MET A 23 -17.27 6.16 6.75
N SER A 24 -17.40 6.72 7.95
CA SER A 24 -17.20 8.13 8.24
C SER A 24 -15.72 8.49 8.45
N VAL A 25 -14.90 7.52 8.89
CA VAL A 25 -13.46 7.67 9.15
C VAL A 25 -12.69 7.43 7.85
N GLY A 26 -11.69 8.27 7.60
CA GLY A 26 -10.87 8.20 6.39
C GLY A 26 -9.41 8.58 6.63
N GLU A 27 -9.01 8.59 7.89
CA GLU A 27 -7.66 8.93 8.34
C GLU A 27 -6.93 7.62 8.65
N LEU A 28 -5.66 7.52 8.23
CA LEU A 28 -4.87 6.29 8.26
C LEU A 28 -3.64 6.44 9.17
N THR A 29 -3.66 7.40 10.10
CA THR A 29 -2.48 7.69 10.94
C THR A 29 -2.16 6.54 11.87
N ASP A 30 -3.15 5.74 12.27
CA ASP A 30 -2.92 4.55 13.10
C ASP A 30 -2.03 3.52 12.39
N TRP A 31 -2.14 3.36 11.08
CA TRP A 31 -1.23 2.53 10.31
C TRP A 31 0.17 3.16 10.26
N ALA A 32 0.26 4.47 10.04
CA ALA A 32 1.55 5.17 10.00
C ALA A 32 2.33 5.06 11.32
N ARG A 33 1.63 5.16 12.47
CA ARG A 33 2.22 5.00 13.81
C ARG A 33 2.79 3.60 14.05
N GLN A 34 2.22 2.59 13.39
CA GLN A 34 2.69 1.21 13.43
C GLN A 34 3.80 0.90 12.42
N GLY A 35 4.29 1.91 11.68
CA GLY A 35 5.39 1.76 10.72
C GLY A 35 4.95 1.50 9.28
N VAL A 36 3.66 1.66 8.96
CA VAL A 36 3.17 1.57 7.58
C VAL A 36 3.48 2.87 6.82
N LEU A 37 4.42 2.81 5.89
CA LEU A 37 4.71 3.93 5.00
C LEU A 37 3.72 3.98 3.82
N MET A 38 2.81 4.94 3.84
CA MET A 38 1.87 5.20 2.75
C MET A 38 2.47 6.16 1.72
N LEU A 39 3.11 5.62 0.69
CA LEU A 39 3.85 6.40 -0.30
C LEU A 39 3.17 6.40 -1.67
N ASN A 40 2.89 7.59 -2.22
CA ASN A 40 2.47 7.76 -3.60
C ASN A 40 3.69 7.90 -4.53
N THR A 41 3.56 7.46 -5.78
CA THR A 41 4.59 7.65 -6.83
C THR A 41 4.71 9.11 -7.31
N SER A 42 3.70 9.93 -7.07
CA SER A 42 3.75 11.39 -7.20
C SER A 42 3.14 12.01 -5.95
N LEU A 43 3.83 12.95 -5.31
CA LEU A 43 3.39 13.51 -4.02
C LEU A 43 2.45 14.71 -4.16
N THR A 44 2.16 15.13 -5.40
CA THR A 44 1.22 16.22 -5.69
C THR A 44 0.41 15.91 -6.94
N VAL A 45 -0.76 16.53 -7.04
CA VAL A 45 -1.64 16.46 -8.20
C VAL A 45 -2.39 17.79 -8.31
N ARG A 46 -2.72 18.24 -9.52
CA ARG A 46 -3.65 19.36 -9.73
C ARG A 46 -5.08 18.88 -9.52
N GLU A 47 -5.90 19.76 -8.94
CA GLU A 47 -7.31 19.51 -8.74
C GLU A 47 -8.01 19.09 -10.04
N GLY A 48 -8.81 18.02 -9.98
CA GLY A 48 -9.53 17.48 -11.13
C GLY A 48 -8.68 16.79 -12.21
N MET A 49 -7.34 16.83 -12.12
CA MET A 49 -6.45 16.31 -13.17
C MET A 49 -5.58 15.16 -12.65
N ALA A 50 -6.15 13.95 -12.67
CA ALA A 50 -5.45 12.74 -12.27
C ALA A 50 -4.11 12.58 -13.02
N GLY A 51 -3.02 12.33 -12.29
CA GLY A 51 -1.68 12.12 -12.86
C GLY A 51 -1.03 13.37 -13.47
N SER A 52 -1.56 14.57 -13.25
CA SER A 52 -1.04 15.83 -13.82
C SER A 52 0.42 16.15 -13.50
N HIS A 53 0.98 15.59 -12.42
CA HIS A 53 2.39 15.77 -12.05
C HIS A 53 3.25 14.51 -12.26
N ARG A 54 2.75 13.53 -13.02
CA ARG A 54 3.57 12.40 -13.47
C ARG A 54 4.73 12.90 -14.33
N GLY A 55 5.93 12.34 -14.11
CA GLY A 55 7.15 12.69 -14.83
C GLY A 55 7.70 14.08 -14.50
N LYS A 56 7.28 14.68 -13.37
CA LYS A 56 7.76 15.99 -12.91
C LYS A 56 8.89 15.92 -11.89
N GLY A 57 9.41 14.72 -11.62
CA GLY A 57 10.58 14.50 -10.77
C GLY A 57 10.27 13.90 -9.40
N TRP A 58 8.99 13.79 -9.01
CA TRP A 58 8.61 13.08 -7.79
C TRP A 58 9.07 11.62 -7.79
N GLU A 59 9.08 11.00 -8.97
CA GLU A 59 9.52 9.63 -9.15
C GLU A 59 10.98 9.44 -8.70
N ILE A 60 11.85 10.43 -8.91
CA ILE A 60 13.27 10.36 -8.48
C ILE A 60 13.35 10.23 -6.95
N LEU A 61 12.55 11.03 -6.25
CA LEU A 61 12.51 11.00 -4.79
C LEU A 61 11.92 9.67 -4.29
N THR A 62 10.77 9.27 -4.81
CA THR A 62 10.09 8.05 -4.35
C THR A 62 10.91 6.80 -4.65
N ASP A 63 11.63 6.78 -5.78
CA ASP A 63 12.49 5.66 -6.16
C ASP A 63 13.68 5.58 -5.22
N ARG A 64 14.29 6.73 -4.88
CA ARG A 64 15.37 6.75 -3.90
C ARG A 64 14.91 6.29 -2.51
N ILE A 65 13.68 6.61 -2.10
CA ILE A 65 13.10 6.10 -0.84
C ILE A 65 12.98 4.57 -0.89
N ILE A 66 12.48 4.01 -2.00
CA ILE A 66 12.32 2.55 -2.15
C ILE A 66 13.69 1.86 -2.15
N GLU A 67 14.68 2.40 -2.87
CA GLU A 67 16.06 1.89 -2.87
C GLU A 67 16.65 1.86 -1.45
N LEU A 68 16.52 2.96 -0.71
CA LEU A 68 17.00 3.05 0.67
C LEU A 68 16.28 2.06 1.60
N LEU A 69 14.99 1.81 1.40
CA LEU A 69 14.27 0.77 2.13
C LEU A 69 14.77 -0.63 1.76
N ASN A 70 15.05 -0.88 0.48
CA ASN A 70 15.58 -2.15 -0.01
C ASN A 70 17.00 -2.47 0.52
N GLU A 71 17.80 -1.44 0.79
CA GLU A 71 19.13 -1.57 1.40
C GLU A 71 19.08 -1.97 2.89
N ARG A 72 17.91 -1.88 3.56
CA ARG A 72 17.80 -2.16 5.00
C ARG A 72 17.88 -3.66 5.29
N ASP A 73 18.45 -3.97 6.45
CA ASP A 73 18.54 -5.34 6.93
C ASP A 73 17.26 -5.86 7.60
N VAL A 74 16.27 -4.98 7.79
CA VAL A 74 14.98 -5.31 8.41
C VAL A 74 14.02 -5.84 7.35
N PRO A 75 13.48 -7.08 7.50
CA PRO A 75 12.46 -7.62 6.60
C PRO A 75 11.30 -6.63 6.43
N THR A 76 10.97 -6.30 5.19
CA THR A 76 10.00 -5.26 4.85
C THR A 76 9.02 -5.81 3.81
N ALA A 77 7.73 -5.57 4.03
CA ALA A 77 6.68 -5.92 3.08
C ALA A 77 6.36 -4.74 2.16
N PHE A 78 6.54 -4.93 0.86
CA PHE A 78 6.20 -3.93 -0.17
C PHE A 78 4.87 -4.29 -0.81
N ILE A 79 3.88 -3.42 -0.66
CA ILE A 79 2.56 -3.58 -1.29
C ILE A 79 2.47 -2.67 -2.52
N LEU A 80 2.41 -3.29 -3.70
CA LEU A 80 2.42 -2.59 -5.00
C LEU A 80 1.07 -2.74 -5.71
N TRP A 81 0.19 -1.77 -5.51
CA TRP A 81 -1.14 -1.73 -6.12
C TRP A 81 -1.16 -0.89 -7.40
N GLY A 82 -1.50 -1.53 -8.53
CA GLY A 82 -1.61 -0.90 -9.84
C GLY A 82 -0.28 -0.74 -10.58
N THR A 83 -0.36 -0.38 -11.87
CA THR A 83 0.77 -0.40 -12.81
C THR A 83 1.94 0.49 -12.38
N ASN A 84 1.65 1.70 -11.89
CA ASN A 84 2.71 2.62 -11.46
C ASN A 84 3.49 2.08 -10.26
N ALA A 85 2.82 1.49 -9.26
CA ALA A 85 3.49 0.87 -8.13
C ALA A 85 4.27 -0.38 -8.56
N LYS A 86 3.67 -1.24 -9.40
CA LYS A 86 4.35 -2.44 -9.95
C LYS A 86 5.60 -2.09 -10.75
N SER A 87 5.65 -0.92 -11.40
CA SER A 87 6.85 -0.47 -12.12
C SER A 87 8.08 -0.27 -11.23
N LYS A 88 7.89 -0.16 -9.90
CA LYS A 88 8.96 -0.02 -8.91
C LYS A 88 9.54 -1.35 -8.43
N MET A 89 8.92 -2.47 -8.81
CA MET A 89 9.37 -3.81 -8.43
C MET A 89 10.85 -4.10 -8.74
N PRO A 90 11.45 -3.63 -9.85
CA PRO A 90 12.88 -3.82 -10.11
C PRO A 90 13.82 -3.17 -9.07
N LEU A 91 13.33 -2.20 -8.28
CA LEU A 91 14.11 -1.56 -7.21
C LEU A 91 14.16 -2.41 -5.93
N ILE A 92 13.33 -3.45 -5.82
CA ILE A 92 13.19 -4.30 -4.64
C ILE A 92 13.86 -5.65 -4.95
N THR A 93 15.15 -5.73 -4.64
CA THR A 93 16.03 -6.86 -4.98
C THR A 93 16.46 -7.68 -3.77
N ASN A 94 16.27 -7.17 -2.56
CA ASN A 94 16.70 -7.83 -1.33
C ASN A 94 15.79 -9.03 -1.00
N PRO A 95 16.33 -10.26 -0.92
CA PRO A 95 15.53 -11.46 -0.70
C PRO A 95 14.91 -11.55 0.71
N LYS A 96 15.32 -10.68 1.64
CA LYS A 96 14.68 -10.57 2.97
C LYS A 96 13.32 -9.87 2.91
N HIS A 97 13.02 -9.17 1.82
CA HIS A 97 11.78 -8.43 1.65
C HIS A 97 10.74 -9.28 0.93
N ALA A 98 9.48 -8.99 1.19
CA ALA A 98 8.35 -9.59 0.46
C ALA A 98 7.68 -8.55 -0.41
N VAL A 99 7.27 -8.95 -1.61
CA VAL A 99 6.55 -8.08 -2.56
C VAL A 99 5.16 -8.67 -2.81
N PHE A 100 4.14 -7.86 -2.54
CA PHE A 100 2.73 -8.20 -2.76
C PHE A 100 2.17 -7.30 -3.85
N THR A 101 1.66 -7.88 -4.94
CA THR A 101 1.16 -7.10 -6.08
C THR A 101 -0.29 -7.42 -6.39
N ALA A 102 -1.09 -6.39 -6.68
CA ALA A 102 -2.49 -6.53 -7.04
C ALA A 102 -2.92 -5.40 -8.00
N ALA A 103 -4.14 -5.46 -8.52
CA ALA A 103 -4.70 -4.31 -9.23
C ALA A 103 -4.83 -3.09 -8.29
N HIS A 104 -5.07 -1.90 -8.84
CA HIS A 104 -5.29 -0.72 -8.00
C HIS A 104 -6.68 -0.80 -7.33
N PRO A 105 -6.85 -0.32 -6.08
CA PRO A 105 -8.15 -0.27 -5.40
C PRO A 105 -9.15 0.71 -6.03
N SER A 106 -8.84 1.33 -7.16
CA SER A 106 -9.75 2.27 -7.84
C SER A 106 -10.96 1.48 -8.36
N PRO A 107 -12.18 2.06 -8.37
CA PRO A 107 -13.35 1.43 -8.97
C PRO A 107 -13.11 0.91 -10.40
N LEU A 108 -12.21 1.56 -11.15
CA LEU A 108 -11.84 1.17 -12.51
C LEU A 108 -11.11 -0.18 -12.61
N SER A 109 -10.51 -0.66 -11.53
CA SER A 109 -9.64 -1.84 -11.55
C SER A 109 -9.80 -2.79 -10.36
N ALA A 110 -10.58 -2.44 -9.34
CA ALA A 110 -10.62 -3.22 -8.10
C ALA A 110 -11.11 -4.67 -8.31
N TYR A 111 -12.11 -4.85 -9.16
CA TYR A 111 -12.63 -6.17 -9.53
C TYR A 111 -11.67 -6.99 -10.40
N ASN A 112 -10.67 -6.36 -11.00
CA ASN A 112 -9.68 -7.01 -11.88
C ASN A 112 -8.43 -7.46 -11.09
N GLY A 113 -8.61 -7.85 -9.82
CA GLY A 113 -7.57 -8.46 -9.01
C GLY A 113 -7.03 -7.60 -7.87
N PHE A 114 -7.78 -6.62 -7.36
CA PHE A 114 -7.54 -6.05 -6.02
C PHE A 114 -8.36 -6.81 -4.98
N PHE A 115 -9.66 -7.00 -5.23
CA PHE A 115 -10.51 -7.79 -4.34
C PHE A 115 -10.07 -9.25 -4.31
N GLY A 116 -9.99 -9.83 -3.11
CA GLY A 116 -9.47 -11.18 -2.86
C GLY A 116 -7.95 -11.28 -2.89
N CYS A 117 -7.21 -10.18 -2.97
CA CYS A 117 -5.74 -10.21 -2.91
C CYS A 117 -5.23 -10.66 -1.54
N ARG A 118 -5.99 -10.37 -0.47
CA ARG A 118 -5.71 -10.75 0.91
C ARG A 118 -4.34 -10.28 1.40
N HIS A 119 -3.93 -9.08 0.98
CA HIS A 119 -2.60 -8.57 1.29
C HIS A 119 -2.42 -8.27 2.78
N PHE A 120 -3.47 -7.93 3.52
CA PHE A 120 -3.35 -7.53 4.93
C PHE A 120 -3.01 -8.73 5.83
N SER A 121 -3.70 -9.86 5.64
CA SER A 121 -3.39 -11.12 6.33
C SER A 121 -2.01 -11.64 5.91
N LYS A 122 -1.71 -11.67 4.61
CA LYS A 122 -0.41 -12.15 4.10
C LYS A 122 0.77 -11.31 4.58
N VAL A 123 0.61 -9.98 4.68
CA VAL A 123 1.63 -9.09 5.25
C VAL A 123 1.84 -9.44 6.72
N ASN A 124 0.77 -9.61 7.49
CA ASN A 124 0.90 -10.00 8.89
C ASN A 124 1.54 -11.39 9.06
N GLU A 125 1.26 -12.36 8.19
CA GLU A 125 1.94 -13.66 8.17
C GLU A 125 3.44 -13.52 7.86
N PHE A 126 3.79 -12.67 6.90
CA PHE A 126 5.19 -12.37 6.58
C PHE A 126 5.92 -11.73 7.77
N LEU A 127 5.30 -10.75 8.44
CA LEU A 127 5.87 -10.11 9.62
C LEU A 127 6.07 -11.11 10.76
N LYS A 128 5.04 -11.91 11.07
CA LYS A 128 5.10 -12.97 12.10
C LYS A 128 6.22 -13.97 11.83
N SER A 129 6.34 -14.43 10.59
CA SER A 129 7.38 -15.42 10.23
C SER A 129 8.80 -14.86 10.31
N ASN A 130 8.96 -13.54 10.32
CA ASN A 130 10.23 -12.84 10.55
C ASN A 130 10.38 -12.32 11.99
N GLY A 131 9.49 -12.69 12.92
CA GLY A 131 9.56 -12.24 14.33
C GLY A 131 9.25 -10.75 14.52
N ILE A 132 8.52 -10.14 13.59
CA ILE A 132 8.08 -8.74 13.65
C ILE A 132 6.61 -8.72 14.09
N GLU A 133 6.26 -7.77 14.96
CA GLU A 133 4.88 -7.59 15.40
C GLU A 133 3.97 -7.31 14.18
N PRO A 134 2.81 -8.00 14.07
CA PRO A 134 1.85 -7.73 13.01
C PRO A 134 1.28 -6.31 13.11
N ILE A 135 0.78 -5.81 12.00
CA ILE A 135 0.04 -4.55 11.99
C ILE A 135 -1.40 -4.81 12.43
N ASP A 136 -1.90 -4.02 13.37
CA ASP A 136 -3.32 -3.84 13.60
C ASP A 136 -3.89 -2.96 12.48
N TRP A 137 -4.63 -3.59 11.57
CA TRP A 137 -5.22 -2.92 10.41
C TRP A 137 -6.55 -2.23 10.74
N SER A 138 -7.04 -2.32 11.99
CA SER A 138 -8.16 -1.50 12.44
C SER A 138 -7.78 -0.01 12.51
N ILE A 139 -8.79 0.85 12.55
CA ILE A 139 -8.65 2.31 12.65
C ILE A 139 -9.65 2.77 13.71
N HIS A 140 -9.25 3.69 14.57
CA HIS A 140 -10.05 4.18 15.69
C HIS A 140 -10.46 5.65 15.58
#